data_AF-A0A419FBG2-F1
#
_entry.id   AF-A0A419FBG2-F1
#
_cell.length_a   1.000
_cell.length_b   1.000
_cell.length_c   1.000
_cell.angle_alpha   90.00
_cell.angle_beta   90.00
_cell.angle_gamma   90.00
#
_symmetry.space_group_name_H-M   'P 1'
#
loop_
_entity.id
_entity.type
_entity.pdbx_description
1 polymer ?
#
loop_
_entity_poly.entity_id
_entity_poly.type
_entity_poly.pdbx_seq_one_letter_code
_entity_poly.pdbx_strand_id
1 'polypeptide(L)'
;MFTTLAEFEAVWTQESGNTRKILGALTDASLSREVSPRDRTLGRMAWHLACAIPEMARMIGLQVSGPEPDSLPPARAAEIFEAYDQASHSLLEQIRAHWTDETLKVEDDLYGERWSRAQTLAVVMVHEIHHRGQMTVLMRQAGLTVPGVYGPAREEWAAYGRPEPPV
;
A
#
# COMPACT_ATOMS: atom_id res chain seq x y z
N MET A 1 6.15 -3.00 -17.50
CA MET A 1 5.83 -1.60 -17.13
C MET A 1 4.51 -1.24 -17.80
N PHE A 2 3.70 -0.39 -17.17
CA PHE A 2 2.40 0.01 -17.71
C PHE A 2 2.57 0.76 -19.02
N THR A 3 1.75 0.42 -20.02
CA THR A 3 1.75 1.08 -21.33
C THR A 3 0.55 2.00 -21.52
N THR A 4 -0.50 1.81 -20.71
CA THR A 4 -1.66 2.70 -20.66
C THR A 4 -2.02 3.04 -19.21
N LEU A 5 -2.68 4.19 -19.01
CA LEU A 5 -3.22 4.59 -17.71
C LEU A 5 -4.30 3.62 -17.22
N ALA A 6 -5.08 3.04 -18.15
CA ALA A 6 -6.12 2.07 -17.83
C ALA A 6 -5.55 0.77 -17.25
N GLU A 7 -4.41 0.29 -17.76
CA GLU A 7 -3.71 -0.87 -17.19
C GLU A 7 -3.26 -0.59 -15.76
N PHE A 8 -2.64 0.58 -15.53
CA PHE A 8 -2.24 0.98 -14.18
C PHE A 8 -3.44 1.09 -13.25
N GLU A 9 -4.50 1.77 -13.67
CA GLU A 9 -5.69 2.00 -12.87
C GLU A 9 -6.36 0.69 -12.44
N ALA A 10 -6.48 -0.27 -13.35
CA ALA A 10 -7.06 -1.58 -13.04
C ALA A 10 -6.25 -2.31 -11.96
N VAL A 11 -4.93 -2.35 -12.10
CA VAL A 11 -4.05 -3.02 -11.13
C VAL A 11 -4.01 -2.24 -9.81
N TRP A 12 -3.84 -0.92 -9.85
CA TRP A 12 -3.82 -0.09 -8.65
C TRP A 12 -5.13 -0.18 -7.86
N THR A 13 -6.28 -0.22 -8.51
CA THR A 13 -7.58 -0.39 -7.84
C THR A 13 -7.65 -1.73 -7.11
N GLN A 14 -7.14 -2.80 -7.72
CA GLN A 14 -7.07 -4.11 -7.06
C GLN A 14 -6.08 -4.09 -5.89
N GLU A 15 -4.89 -3.54 -6.09
CA GLU A 15 -3.82 -3.56 -5.10
C GLU A 15 -4.10 -2.67 -3.90
N SER A 16 -4.49 -1.42 -4.14
CA SER A 16 -4.94 -0.53 -3.07
C SER A 16 -6.17 -1.09 -2.36
N GLY A 17 -7.09 -1.72 -3.08
CA GLY A 17 -8.23 -2.45 -2.49
C GLY A 17 -7.79 -3.56 -1.53
N ASN A 18 -6.76 -4.34 -1.87
CA ASN A 18 -6.20 -5.35 -0.98
C ASN A 18 -5.51 -4.74 0.24
N THR A 19 -4.77 -3.64 0.04
CA THR A 19 -4.11 -2.91 1.14
C THR A 19 -5.13 -2.30 2.10
N ARG A 20 -6.24 -1.74 1.59
CA ARG A 20 -7.36 -1.27 2.39
C ARG A 20 -7.97 -2.36 3.26
N LYS A 21 -8.16 -3.58 2.73
CA LYS A 21 -8.63 -4.72 3.55
C LYS A 21 -7.68 -5.01 4.70
N ILE A 22 -6.38 -5.04 4.42
CA ILE A 22 -5.33 -5.29 5.41
C ILE A 22 -5.31 -4.19 6.49
N LEU A 23 -5.32 -2.93 6.08
CA LEU A 23 -5.32 -1.78 7.00
C LEU A 23 -6.60 -1.70 7.83
N GLY A 24 -7.75 -1.98 7.22
CA GLY A 24 -9.05 -1.99 7.89
C GLY A 24 -9.21 -3.11 8.94
N ALA A 25 -8.34 -4.13 8.92
CA ALA A 25 -8.30 -5.19 9.92
C ALA A 25 -7.39 -4.85 11.12
N LEU A 26 -6.64 -3.75 11.06
CA LEU A 26 -5.77 -3.32 12.16
C LEU A 26 -6.60 -2.77 13.33
N THR A 27 -6.05 -2.94 14.52
CA THR A 27 -6.56 -2.33 15.77
C THR A 27 -5.48 -1.48 16.41
N ASP A 28 -5.85 -0.51 17.24
CA ASP A 28 -4.90 0.33 17.98
C ASP A 28 -3.88 -0.51 18.77
N ALA A 29 -4.34 -1.62 19.39
CA ALA A 29 -3.49 -2.53 20.13
C ALA A 29 -2.48 -3.28 19.23
N SER A 30 -2.85 -3.58 17.97
CA SER A 30 -1.96 -4.29 17.04
C SER A 30 -0.80 -3.43 16.55
N LEU A 31 -0.91 -2.10 16.61
CA LEU A 31 0.07 -1.17 16.03
C LEU A 31 1.45 -1.25 16.66
N SER A 32 1.55 -1.69 17.92
CA SER A 32 2.82 -1.85 18.64
C SER A 32 3.54 -3.17 18.32
N ARG A 33 2.92 -4.08 17.56
CA ARG A 33 3.52 -5.38 17.25
C ARG A 33 4.78 -5.20 16.40
N GLU A 34 5.87 -5.82 16.81
CA GLU A 34 7.16 -5.80 16.11
C GLU A 34 7.74 -7.22 15.99
N VAL A 35 8.71 -7.40 15.07
CA VAL A 35 9.48 -8.64 14.95
C VAL A 35 10.51 -8.73 16.07
N SER A 36 11.26 -7.63 16.27
CA SER A 36 12.22 -7.46 17.35
C SER A 36 12.28 -5.98 17.78
N PRO A 37 12.90 -5.64 18.93
CA PRO A 37 13.05 -4.26 19.40
C PRO A 37 13.84 -3.31 18.49
N ARG A 38 14.44 -3.82 17.40
CA ARG A 38 15.18 -3.02 16.42
C ARG A 38 14.42 -2.83 15.10
N ASP A 39 13.27 -3.47 14.96
CA ASP A 39 12.47 -3.46 13.74
C ASP A 39 11.32 -2.47 13.82
N ARG A 40 10.75 -2.13 12.66
CA ARG A 40 9.54 -1.30 12.59
C ARG A 40 8.36 -2.07 13.19
N THR A 41 7.51 -1.36 13.93
CA THR A 41 6.22 -1.89 14.36
C THR A 41 5.24 -2.00 13.19
N LEU A 42 4.16 -2.77 13.37
CA LEU A 42 3.06 -2.89 12.42
C LEU A 42 2.46 -1.51 12.09
N GLY A 43 2.26 -0.65 13.09
CA GLY A 43 1.80 0.71 12.87
C GLY A 43 2.77 1.57 12.06
N ARG A 44 4.08 1.43 12.29
CA ARG A 44 5.10 2.14 11.51
C ARG A 44 5.13 1.67 10.05
N MET A 45 4.94 0.37 9.79
CA MET A 45 4.86 -0.15 8.42
C MET A 45 3.56 0.26 7.71
N ALA A 46 2.43 0.20 8.42
CA ALA A 46 1.14 0.65 7.90
C ALA A 46 1.17 2.14 7.52
N TRP A 47 1.75 2.97 8.38
CA TRP A 47 1.93 4.40 8.10
C TRP A 47 2.93 4.66 6.96
N HIS A 48 4.00 3.87 6.88
CA HIS A 48 4.97 3.94 5.78
C HIS A 48 4.31 3.76 4.41
N LEU A 49 3.29 2.88 4.30
CA LEU A 49 2.52 2.75 3.06
C LEU A 49 1.73 4.01 2.72
N ALA A 50 1.10 4.66 3.69
CA ALA A 50 0.34 5.89 3.48
C ALA A 50 1.26 7.06 3.06
N CYS A 51 2.46 7.15 3.64
CA CYS A 51 3.47 8.17 3.34
C CYS A 51 4.13 7.99 1.97
N ALA A 52 4.40 6.74 1.57
CA ALA A 52 5.14 6.44 0.35
C ALA A 52 4.42 6.89 -0.94
N ILE A 53 3.09 6.91 -0.92
CA ILE A 53 2.28 7.34 -2.07
C ILE A 53 2.52 8.82 -2.41
N PRO A 54 2.24 9.80 -1.52
CA PRO A 54 2.48 11.20 -1.82
C PRO A 54 3.97 11.52 -2.00
N GLU A 55 4.87 10.81 -1.30
CA GLU A 55 6.32 10.97 -1.49
C GLU A 55 6.72 10.74 -2.96
N MET A 56 6.48 9.55 -3.49
CA MET A 56 6.88 9.19 -4.85
C MET A 56 6.07 9.93 -5.90
N ALA A 57 4.79 10.19 -5.65
CA ALA A 57 3.92 10.95 -6.56
C ALA A 57 4.42 12.40 -6.74
N ARG A 58 4.90 13.04 -5.67
CA ARG A 58 5.45 14.40 -5.73
C ARG A 58 6.70 14.46 -6.61
N MET A 59 7.55 13.43 -6.58
CA MET A 59 8.78 13.38 -7.38
C MET A 59 8.50 13.31 -8.90
N ILE A 60 7.32 12.81 -9.29
CA ILE A 60 6.85 12.75 -10.68
C ILE A 60 5.82 13.86 -11.00
N GLY A 61 5.78 14.91 -10.18
CA GLY A 61 5.00 16.11 -10.42
C GLY A 61 3.50 16.00 -10.14
N LEU A 62 3.04 14.96 -9.43
CA LEU A 62 1.66 14.83 -8.99
C LEU A 62 1.49 15.41 -7.57
N GLN A 63 0.38 16.12 -7.35
CA GLN A 63 0.05 16.69 -6.04
C GLN A 63 -0.98 15.80 -5.35
N VAL A 64 -0.50 14.70 -4.76
CA VAL A 64 -1.34 13.74 -4.05
C VAL A 64 -1.56 14.20 -2.61
N SER A 65 -2.82 14.22 -2.18
CA SER A 65 -3.18 14.49 -0.79
C SER A 65 -2.78 13.31 0.10
N GLY A 66 -2.14 13.56 1.23
CA GLY A 66 -1.73 12.50 2.15
C GLY A 66 -0.77 12.99 3.22
N PRO A 67 -0.28 12.09 4.08
CA PRO A 67 0.68 12.45 5.12
C PRO A 67 2.06 12.77 4.54
N GLU A 68 2.81 13.62 5.26
CA GLU A 68 4.19 13.92 4.89
C GLU A 68 5.10 12.68 5.07
N PRO A 69 6.10 12.47 4.18
CA PRO A 69 6.89 11.24 4.14
C PRO A 69 7.51 10.82 5.48
N ASP A 70 8.03 11.79 6.23
CA ASP A 70 8.77 11.54 7.49
C ASP A 70 7.92 11.74 8.75
N SER A 71 6.61 11.92 8.60
CA SER A 71 5.70 12.11 9.73
C SER A 71 5.66 10.87 10.64
N LEU A 72 5.39 11.09 11.94
CA LEU A 72 5.20 10.00 12.89
C LEU A 72 3.83 9.35 12.68
N PRO A 73 3.71 8.02 12.86
CA PRO A 73 2.41 7.36 12.77
C PRO A 73 1.45 7.89 13.84
N PRO A 74 0.16 8.08 13.52
CA PRO A 74 -0.86 8.38 14.51
C PRO A 74 -1.06 7.16 15.44
N ALA A 75 -1.68 7.41 16.59
CA ALA A 75 -1.91 6.37 17.60
C ALA A 75 -3.09 5.44 17.25
N ARG A 76 -3.97 5.85 16.32
CA ARG A 76 -5.19 5.13 15.98
C ARG A 76 -5.09 4.47 14.62
N ALA A 77 -5.47 3.19 14.55
CA ALA A 77 -5.46 2.42 13.30
C ALA A 77 -6.40 3.03 12.25
N ALA A 78 -7.51 3.61 12.69
CA ALA A 78 -8.46 4.31 11.83
C ALA A 78 -7.83 5.51 11.11
N GLU A 79 -7.00 6.30 11.79
CA GLU A 79 -6.32 7.45 11.18
C GLU A 79 -5.29 7.01 10.13
N ILE A 80 -4.61 5.88 10.35
CA ILE A 80 -3.71 5.28 9.35
C ILE A 80 -4.50 4.83 8.12
N PHE A 81 -5.64 4.16 8.34
CA PHE A 81 -6.51 3.71 7.26
C PHE A 81 -7.02 4.90 6.44
N GLU A 82 -7.54 5.94 7.08
CA GLU A 82 -8.07 7.15 6.42
C GLU A 82 -6.99 7.87 5.61
N ALA A 83 -5.78 8.02 6.15
CA ALA A 83 -4.66 8.64 5.45
C ALA A 83 -4.26 7.85 4.19
N TYR A 84 -4.20 6.52 4.30
CA TYR A 84 -3.93 5.66 3.14
C TYR A 84 -5.07 5.73 2.11
N ASP A 85 -6.32 5.68 2.57
CA ASP A 85 -7.51 5.75 1.72
C ASP A 85 -7.52 7.06 0.91
N GLN A 86 -7.24 8.19 1.57
CA GLN A 86 -7.13 9.48 0.91
C GLN A 86 -5.99 9.50 -0.12
N ALA A 87 -4.79 9.05 0.25
CA ALA A 87 -3.63 9.07 -0.64
C ALA A 87 -3.81 8.18 -1.88
N SER A 88 -4.34 6.97 -1.68
CA SER A 88 -4.55 6.01 -2.78
C SER A 88 -5.62 6.47 -3.79
N HIS A 89 -6.71 7.11 -3.33
CA HIS A 89 -7.70 7.72 -4.22
C HIS A 89 -7.17 8.97 -4.89
N SER A 90 -6.51 9.86 -4.15
CA SER A 90 -5.96 11.11 -4.69
C SER A 90 -4.90 10.85 -5.78
N LEU A 91 -4.12 9.78 -5.68
CA LEU A 91 -3.22 9.35 -6.76
C LEU A 91 -3.97 9.10 -8.08
N LEU A 92 -5.06 8.32 -8.05
CA LEU A 92 -5.85 8.05 -9.25
C LEU A 92 -6.50 9.32 -9.81
N GLU A 93 -7.04 10.17 -8.93
CA GLU A 93 -7.64 11.45 -9.34
C GLU A 93 -6.62 12.33 -10.06
N GLN A 94 -5.41 12.47 -9.50
CA GLN A 94 -4.32 13.25 -10.08
C GLN A 94 -3.86 12.69 -11.42
N ILE A 95 -3.72 11.37 -11.55
CA ILE A 95 -3.35 10.74 -12.82
C ILE A 95 -4.44 10.98 -13.87
N ARG A 96 -5.70 10.72 -13.55
CA ARG A 96 -6.84 10.90 -14.48
C ARG A 96 -7.00 12.36 -14.92
N ALA A 97 -6.75 13.31 -14.04
CA ALA A 97 -6.92 14.73 -14.32
C ALA A 97 -5.79 15.33 -15.16
N HIS A 98 -4.57 14.80 -15.04
CA HIS A 98 -3.37 15.49 -15.54
C HIS A 98 -2.54 14.70 -16.54
N TRP A 99 -2.71 13.37 -16.64
CA TRP A 99 -1.85 12.53 -17.46
C TRP A 99 -2.59 11.94 -18.67
N THR A 100 -1.79 11.51 -19.63
CA THR A 100 -2.19 10.65 -20.74
C THR A 100 -1.25 9.44 -20.80
N ASP A 101 -1.53 8.47 -21.67
CA ASP A 101 -0.63 7.31 -21.86
C ASP A 101 0.80 7.73 -22.25
N GLU A 102 0.97 8.84 -22.99
CA GLU A 102 2.31 9.35 -23.34
C GLU A 102 3.07 9.88 -22.12
N THR A 103 2.38 10.37 -21.09
CA THR A 103 3.01 10.84 -19.86
C THR A 103 3.77 9.73 -19.13
N LEU A 104 3.36 8.47 -19.29
CA LEU A 104 4.04 7.32 -18.70
C LEU A 104 5.51 7.17 -19.14
N LYS A 105 5.85 7.71 -20.32
CA LYS A 105 7.20 7.65 -20.90
C LYS A 105 8.12 8.78 -20.42
N VAL A 106 7.56 9.82 -19.79
CA VAL A 106 8.37 10.91 -19.22
C VAL A 106 9.27 10.34 -18.15
N GLU A 107 10.52 10.78 -18.15
CA GLU A 107 11.51 10.38 -17.16
C GLU A 107 11.81 11.53 -16.20
N ASP A 108 11.78 11.22 -14.91
CA ASP A 108 12.07 12.13 -13.81
C ASP A 108 13.30 11.64 -13.01
N ASP A 109 13.90 12.51 -12.20
CA ASP A 109 14.97 12.11 -11.27
C ASP A 109 14.35 11.61 -9.97
N LEU A 110 14.58 10.34 -9.65
CA LEU A 110 14.14 9.72 -8.41
C LEU A 110 15.33 9.05 -7.73
N TYR A 111 15.62 9.48 -6.51
CA TYR A 111 16.67 8.90 -5.67
C TYR A 111 18.06 8.86 -6.35
N GLY A 112 18.34 9.84 -7.22
CA GLY A 112 19.60 9.92 -7.97
C GLY A 112 19.64 9.05 -9.24
N GLU A 113 18.51 8.46 -9.64
CA GLU A 113 18.35 7.67 -10.86
C GLU A 113 17.29 8.30 -11.79
N ARG A 114 17.35 7.94 -13.07
CA ARG A 114 16.36 8.35 -14.08
C ARG A 114 15.32 7.26 -14.23
N TRP A 115 14.09 7.50 -13.79
CA TRP A 115 12.98 6.55 -13.92
C TRP A 115 11.89 7.11 -14.80
N SER A 116 11.33 6.28 -15.68
CA SER A 116 10.06 6.62 -16.34
C SER A 116 8.93 6.69 -15.32
N ARG A 117 7.92 7.52 -15.56
CA ARG A 117 6.73 7.58 -14.71
C ARG A 117 6.02 6.22 -14.59
N ALA A 118 6.00 5.42 -15.67
CA ALA A 118 5.53 4.04 -15.61
C ALA A 118 6.32 3.18 -14.63
N GLN A 119 7.64 3.35 -14.57
CA GLN A 119 8.49 2.66 -13.61
C GLN A 119 8.17 3.13 -12.19
N THR A 120 8.04 4.43 -11.94
CA THR A 120 7.66 4.94 -10.62
C THR A 120 6.34 4.35 -10.15
N LEU A 121 5.30 4.32 -10.99
CA LEU A 121 4.01 3.69 -10.66
C LEU A 121 4.15 2.18 -10.37
N ALA A 122 5.00 1.48 -11.12
CA ALA A 122 5.30 0.08 -10.85
C ALA A 122 6.03 -0.10 -9.51
N VAL A 123 6.96 0.80 -9.16
CA VAL A 123 7.67 0.80 -7.88
C VAL A 123 6.71 1.05 -6.72
N VAL A 124 5.82 2.05 -6.81
CA VAL A 124 4.77 2.31 -5.83
C VAL A 124 3.98 1.03 -5.53
N MET A 125 3.54 0.34 -6.58
CA MET A 125 2.79 -0.91 -6.47
C MET A 125 3.60 -2.04 -5.81
N VAL A 126 4.80 -2.37 -6.31
CA VAL A 126 5.57 -3.51 -5.77
C VAL A 126 6.10 -3.24 -4.36
N HIS A 127 6.40 -1.99 -4.03
CA HIS A 127 6.77 -1.55 -2.69
C HIS A 127 5.60 -1.76 -1.71
N GLU A 128 4.38 -1.40 -2.12
CA GLU A 128 3.19 -1.64 -1.32
C GLU A 128 2.93 -3.14 -1.13
N ILE A 129 2.98 -3.94 -2.19
CA ILE A 129 2.82 -5.40 -2.13
C ILE A 129 3.84 -6.03 -1.17
N HIS A 130 5.11 -5.59 -1.25
CA HIS A 130 6.20 -6.06 -0.40
C HIS A 130 5.90 -5.82 1.09
N HIS A 131 5.62 -4.56 1.46
CA HIS A 131 5.38 -4.22 2.86
C HIS A 131 4.03 -4.75 3.37
N ARG A 132 2.99 -4.80 2.54
CA ARG A 132 1.73 -5.49 2.88
C ARG A 132 1.98 -6.96 3.22
N GLY A 133 2.83 -7.65 2.44
CA GLY A 133 3.27 -9.01 2.74
C GLY A 133 3.90 -9.13 4.14
N GLN A 134 4.82 -8.22 4.49
CA GLN A 134 5.42 -8.18 5.82
C GLN A 134 4.37 -7.94 6.92
N MET A 135 3.42 -7.03 6.68
CA MET A 135 2.34 -6.74 7.63
C MET A 135 1.48 -7.96 7.93
N THR A 136 1.18 -8.80 6.93
CA THR A 136 0.35 -9.99 7.17
C THR A 136 0.94 -10.93 8.23
N VAL A 137 2.27 -11.07 8.29
CA VAL A 137 2.95 -11.89 9.29
C VAL A 137 2.86 -11.24 10.68
N LEU A 138 3.09 -9.92 10.78
CA LEU A 138 2.93 -9.21 12.05
C LEU A 138 1.49 -9.24 12.55
N MET A 139 0.50 -9.12 11.66
CA MET A 139 -0.91 -9.25 12.02
C MET A 139 -1.21 -10.62 12.64
N ARG A 140 -0.65 -11.71 12.08
CA ARG A 140 -0.74 -13.04 12.70
C ARG A 140 -0.12 -13.08 14.09
N GLN A 141 1.06 -12.48 14.26
CA GLN A 141 1.71 -12.40 15.57
C GLN A 141 0.97 -11.52 16.58
N ALA A 142 0.20 -10.54 16.09
CA ALA A 142 -0.70 -9.70 16.89
C ALA A 142 -2.04 -10.38 17.20
N GLY A 143 -2.26 -11.62 16.74
CA GLY A 143 -3.50 -12.36 16.97
C GLY A 143 -4.68 -11.89 16.12
N LEU A 144 -4.44 -11.12 15.06
CA LEU A 144 -5.48 -10.69 14.14
C LEU A 144 -5.88 -11.79 13.15
N THR A 145 -7.15 -11.80 12.76
CA THR A 145 -7.61 -12.50 11.56
C THR A 145 -7.10 -11.73 10.34
N VAL A 146 -6.26 -12.35 9.52
CA VAL A 146 -5.67 -11.69 8.35
C VAL A 146 -6.59 -11.89 7.15
N PRO A 147 -7.02 -10.81 6.46
CA PRO A 147 -7.76 -10.90 5.22
C PRO A 147 -6.95 -11.56 4.09
N GLY A 148 -7.61 -12.32 3.23
CA GLY A 148 -7.01 -12.92 2.05
C GLY A 148 -6.54 -11.89 1.02
N VAL A 149 -5.34 -12.12 0.48
CA VAL A 149 -4.74 -11.34 -0.61
C VAL A 149 -4.21 -12.34 -1.63
N TYR A 150 -4.65 -12.21 -2.89
CA TYR A 150 -4.41 -13.16 -3.99
C TYR A 150 -4.95 -14.59 -3.78
N GLY A 151 -5.71 -14.80 -2.70
CA GLY A 151 -6.29 -16.09 -2.32
C GLY A 151 -6.79 -16.04 -0.88
N PRO A 152 -7.48 -17.10 -0.42
CA PRO A 152 -7.98 -17.16 0.93
C PRO A 152 -6.85 -17.19 1.97
N ALA A 153 -7.00 -16.41 3.03
CA ALA A 153 -6.21 -16.61 4.25
C ALA A 153 -6.66 -17.88 5.00
N ARG A 154 -5.92 -18.29 6.05
CA ARG A 154 -6.20 -19.53 6.82
C ARG A 154 -7.69 -19.67 7.18
N GLU A 155 -8.29 -18.65 7.78
CA GLU A 155 -9.68 -18.68 8.26
C GLU A 155 -10.71 -18.64 7.12
N GLU A 156 -10.32 -18.20 5.92
CA GLU A 156 -11.24 -17.97 4.81
C GLU A 156 -11.50 -19.25 3.98
N TRP A 157 -10.67 -20.29 4.11
CA TRP A 157 -10.84 -21.55 3.36
C TRP A 157 -12.22 -22.20 3.56
N ALA A 158 -12.80 -22.05 4.75
CA ALA A 158 -14.15 -22.53 5.05
C ALA A 158 -15.21 -21.91 4.14
N ALA A 159 -15.08 -20.62 3.79
CA ALA A 159 -15.97 -19.95 2.85
C ALA A 159 -15.84 -20.47 1.41
N TYR A 160 -14.72 -21.14 1.10
CA TYR A 160 -14.49 -21.83 -0.18
C TYR A 160 -14.89 -23.32 -0.13
N GLY A 161 -15.58 -23.76 0.93
CA GLY A 161 -16.02 -25.15 1.08
C GLY A 161 -14.87 -26.15 1.25
N ARG A 162 -13.71 -25.68 1.74
CA ARG A 162 -12.52 -26.51 1.96
C ARG A 162 -12.02 -26.35 3.41
N PRO A 163 -11.42 -27.39 4.00
CA PRO A 163 -10.75 -27.25 5.29
C PRO A 163 -9.51 -26.38 5.16
N GLU A 164 -9.02 -25.87 6.30
CA GLU A 164 -7.72 -25.22 6.36
C GLU A 164 -6.61 -26.15 5.83
N PRO A 165 -5.63 -25.64 5.06
CA PRO A 165 -4.49 -26.43 4.62
C PRO A 165 -3.70 -26.99 5.81
N PRO A 166 -3.17 -28.23 5.72
CA PRO A 166 -2.29 -28.78 6.74
C PRO A 166 -1.00 -27.94 6.85
N VAL A 167 -0.47 -27.85 8.07
CA VAL A 167 0.81 -27.19 8.39
C VAL A 167 1.97 -28.17 8.21
#